data_AF-A0A8J7S7B6-F1
#
_entry.id   AF-A0A8J7S7B6-F1
#
_cell.length_a   1.000
_cell.length_b   1.000
_cell.length_c   1.000
_cell.angle_alpha   90.00
_cell.angle_beta   90.00
_cell.angle_gamma   90.00
#
_symmetry.space_group_name_H-M   'P 1'
#
loop_
_entity.id
_entity.type
_entity.pdbx_description
1 polymer ?
#
loop_
_entity_poly.entity_id
_entity_poly.type
_entity_poly.pdbx_seq_one_letter_code
_entity_poly.pdbx_strand_id
1 'polypeptide(L)'
;MFRKLKAATIAFCLLVPVATGCAAQKAGIRNLGFAIQVGAFSDVRNAERLTAKLQKKGIEAFYFKKENGIYAVRFGDFERKEEASRAARKLVSERVIGPYFIAAPRPEGRRMEPVLEKAPAPSLRKAPPERQAKVEPRKEQEPREQEHRRREVEARKDRNDMGFIAARTAERFVGIPYRWGGDTVVDGMDCSGFVRAVYNLCGVNIPRTSREQFRVGDAVGKDELKDGDLVFFGASEDQITHVGIFVGGGRFVHAPKRGDDIKVSTIDEGYFQKRFVGAKRYF
;
A
#
# COMPACT_ATOMS: atom_id res chain seq x y z
N MET A 1 1.66 -27.28 80.75
CA MET A 1 2.94 -27.77 80.17
C MET A 1 2.61 -28.74 79.03
N PHE A 2 2.35 -28.26 77.82
CA PHE A 2 2.14 -29.11 76.64
C PHE A 2 2.66 -28.41 75.38
N ARG A 3 3.59 -29.09 74.70
CA ARG A 3 4.30 -28.69 73.48
C ARG A 3 3.32 -28.56 72.31
N LYS A 4 3.36 -27.43 71.59
CA LYS A 4 2.73 -27.30 70.27
C LYS A 4 3.77 -27.46 69.17
N LEU A 5 3.44 -28.32 68.21
CA LEU A 5 4.19 -28.67 67.01
C LEU A 5 4.47 -27.44 66.13
N LYS A 6 5.64 -27.47 65.50
CA LYS A 6 6.09 -26.57 64.44
C LYS A 6 5.20 -26.71 63.19
N ALA A 7 4.81 -25.59 62.60
CA ALA A 7 4.44 -25.51 61.19
C ALA A 7 5.31 -24.42 60.55
N ALA A 8 6.19 -24.83 59.64
CA ALA A 8 7.01 -23.94 58.84
C ALA A 8 6.16 -23.48 57.64
N THR A 9 5.82 -22.20 57.59
CA THR A 9 5.19 -21.58 56.42
C THR A 9 6.30 -21.16 55.46
N ILE A 10 6.51 -21.95 54.41
CA ILE A 10 7.36 -21.60 53.27
C ILE A 10 6.60 -20.54 52.46
N ALA A 11 7.09 -19.30 52.48
CA ALA A 11 6.59 -18.23 51.64
C ALA A 11 7.06 -18.48 50.20
N PHE A 12 6.19 -19.05 49.37
CA PHE A 12 6.39 -19.14 47.94
C PHE A 12 6.03 -17.79 47.31
N CYS A 13 7.04 -16.93 47.16
CA CYS A 13 6.90 -15.67 46.44
C CYS A 13 6.73 -16.01 44.95
N LEU A 14 5.48 -16.04 44.48
CA LEU A 14 5.16 -16.12 43.06
C LEU A 14 5.60 -14.82 42.39
N LEU A 15 6.85 -14.79 41.93
CA LEU A 15 7.31 -13.90 40.87
C LEU A 15 6.48 -14.24 39.61
N VAL A 16 5.41 -13.47 39.39
CA VAL A 16 4.73 -13.43 38.10
C VAL A 16 5.73 -12.85 37.12
N PRO A 17 6.14 -13.58 36.05
CA PRO A 17 6.93 -12.97 35.01
C PRO A 17 6.02 -11.95 34.31
N VAL A 18 6.42 -10.68 34.37
CA VAL A 18 5.89 -9.65 33.49
C VAL A 18 6.23 -10.11 32.07
N ALA A 19 5.24 -10.61 31.35
CA ALA A 19 5.36 -10.95 29.95
C ALA A 19 5.57 -9.65 29.16
N THR A 20 6.82 -9.21 29.06
CA THR A 20 7.28 -8.34 27.99
C THR A 20 7.34 -9.19 26.72
N GLY A 21 6.34 -9.06 25.85
CA GLY A 21 6.34 -9.80 24.61
C GLY A 21 5.07 -9.65 23.79
N CYS A 22 5.13 -8.71 22.83
CA CYS A 22 4.58 -8.83 21.47
C CYS A 22 3.12 -9.31 21.32
N ALA A 23 2.22 -8.36 21.03
CA ALA A 23 1.14 -8.48 20.02
C ALA A 23 0.06 -7.41 20.32
N ALA A 24 0.39 -6.13 20.10
CA ALA A 24 -0.66 -5.17 19.77
C ALA A 24 -1.13 -5.51 18.35
N GLN A 25 -2.06 -6.46 18.28
CA GLN A 25 -2.76 -6.83 17.06
C GLN A 25 -3.26 -5.54 16.38
N LYS A 26 -2.86 -5.33 15.12
CA LYS A 26 -3.11 -4.14 14.28
C LYS A 26 -4.60 -3.74 14.25
N ALA A 27 -5.07 -3.01 15.25
CA ALA A 27 -6.46 -2.54 15.32
C ALA A 27 -6.66 -1.39 14.32
N GLY A 28 -6.89 -1.71 13.03
CA GLY A 28 -7.31 -0.73 12.02
C GLY A 28 -6.61 -0.82 10.66
N ILE A 29 -5.59 -1.65 10.49
CA ILE A 29 -4.96 -1.92 9.19
C ILE A 29 -5.40 -3.30 8.74
N ARG A 30 -6.01 -3.38 7.55
CA ARG A 30 -6.45 -4.65 6.97
C ARG A 30 -6.03 -4.71 5.51
N ASN A 31 -5.45 -5.83 5.10
CA ASN A 31 -5.31 -6.11 3.68
C ASN A 31 -6.73 -6.26 3.11
N LEU A 32 -6.98 -5.61 1.98
CA LEU A 32 -8.22 -5.82 1.26
C LEU A 32 -8.29 -7.27 0.79
N GLY A 33 -9.44 -7.90 1.03
CA GLY A 33 -9.85 -9.18 0.52
C GLY A 33 -9.91 -9.23 -1.01
N PHE A 34 -10.68 -10.18 -1.52
CA PHE A 34 -11.06 -10.16 -2.93
C PHE A 34 -11.81 -8.87 -3.22
N ALA A 35 -11.53 -8.25 -4.37
CA ALA A 35 -12.17 -7.03 -4.79
C ALA A 35 -12.67 -7.17 -6.24
N ILE A 36 -13.68 -6.39 -6.58
CA ILE A 36 -14.20 -6.32 -7.94
C ILE A 36 -13.46 -5.20 -8.66
N GLN A 37 -12.88 -5.52 -9.82
CA GLN A 37 -12.22 -4.56 -10.69
C GLN A 37 -12.99 -4.44 -12.01
N VAL A 38 -13.31 -3.21 -12.40
CA VAL A 38 -14.05 -2.92 -13.63
C VAL A 38 -13.21 -2.04 -14.55
N GLY A 39 -13.21 -2.42 -15.82
CA GLY A 39 -12.77 -1.58 -16.92
C GLY A 39 -11.32 -1.72 -17.38
N ALA A 40 -11.07 -0.93 -18.40
CA ALA A 40 -9.81 -0.58 -19.02
C ALA A 40 -10.03 0.77 -19.72
N PHE A 41 -10.37 1.81 -18.94
CA PHE A 41 -10.77 3.10 -19.48
C PHE A 41 -9.56 3.87 -20.00
N SER A 42 -9.56 4.28 -21.26
CA SER A 42 -8.55 5.20 -21.81
C SER A 42 -8.75 6.64 -21.32
N ASP A 43 -10.00 7.03 -21.06
CA ASP A 43 -10.39 8.32 -20.52
C ASP A 43 -10.70 8.22 -19.02
N VAL A 44 -10.01 9.05 -18.23
CA VAL A 44 -10.17 9.13 -16.76
C VAL A 44 -11.62 9.45 -16.36
N ARG A 45 -12.33 10.26 -17.15
CA ARG A 45 -13.70 10.70 -16.87
C ARG A 45 -14.68 9.53 -16.81
N ASN A 46 -14.41 8.45 -17.52
CA ASN A 46 -15.23 7.24 -17.47
C ASN A 46 -15.01 6.47 -16.16
N ALA A 47 -13.76 6.36 -15.71
CA ALA A 47 -13.43 5.75 -14.43
C ALA A 47 -14.00 6.57 -13.26
N GLU A 48 -13.93 7.90 -13.35
CA GLU A 48 -14.54 8.85 -12.42
C GLU A 48 -16.04 8.68 -12.31
N ARG A 49 -16.77 8.71 -13.44
CA ARG A 49 -18.23 8.55 -13.46
C ARG A 49 -18.67 7.23 -12.86
N LEU A 50 -17.96 6.14 -13.15
CA LEU A 50 -18.28 4.84 -12.58
C LEU A 50 -18.02 4.82 -11.07
N THR A 51 -16.89 5.38 -10.63
CA THR A 51 -16.54 5.48 -9.21
C THR A 51 -17.59 6.26 -8.43
N ALA A 52 -17.96 7.45 -8.91
CA ALA A 52 -19.01 8.27 -8.31
C ALA A 52 -20.37 7.55 -8.28
N LYS A 53 -20.72 6.80 -9.34
CA LYS A 53 -21.95 5.99 -9.40
C LYS A 53 -21.99 4.91 -8.33
N LEU A 54 -20.85 4.26 -8.05
CA LEU A 54 -20.72 3.24 -7.00
C LEU A 54 -20.77 3.88 -5.60
N GLN A 55 -20.03 4.97 -5.39
CA GLN A 55 -20.02 5.71 -4.12
C GLN A 55 -21.41 6.26 -3.76
N LYS A 56 -22.17 6.76 -4.73
CA LYS A 56 -23.58 7.19 -4.52
C LYS A 56 -24.50 6.05 -4.08
N LYS A 57 -24.13 4.80 -4.35
CA LYS A 57 -24.83 3.59 -3.87
C LYS A 57 -24.29 3.08 -2.53
N GLY A 58 -23.42 3.85 -1.85
CA GLY A 58 -22.78 3.44 -0.60
C GLY A 58 -21.68 2.39 -0.78
N ILE A 59 -21.18 2.21 -2.00
CA ILE A 59 -20.10 1.27 -2.30
C ILE A 59 -18.79 2.04 -2.32
N GLU A 60 -17.89 1.74 -1.39
CA GLU A 60 -16.54 2.29 -1.40
C GLU A 60 -15.81 1.80 -2.67
N ALA A 61 -15.57 2.74 -3.58
CA ALA A 61 -14.92 2.51 -4.86
C ALA A 61 -13.86 3.58 -5.10
N PHE A 62 -12.84 3.22 -5.87
CA PHE A 62 -11.77 4.10 -6.28
C PHE A 62 -11.27 3.69 -7.66
N TYR A 63 -10.64 4.60 -8.40
CA TYR A 63 -9.95 4.25 -9.64
C TYR A 63 -8.47 4.59 -9.60
N PHE A 64 -7.72 3.93 -10.48
CA PHE A 64 -6.30 4.15 -10.68
C PHE A 64 -5.91 4.00 -12.13
N LYS A 65 -4.78 4.64 -12.47
CA LYS A 65 -4.09 4.47 -13.73
C LYS A 65 -3.10 3.30 -13.62
N LYS A 66 -3.21 2.33 -14.53
CA LYS A 66 -2.24 1.25 -14.72
C LYS A 66 -1.03 1.78 -15.50
N GLU A 67 0.09 1.05 -15.48
CA GLU A 67 1.34 1.43 -16.15
C GLU A 67 1.17 1.72 -17.65
N ASN A 68 0.27 0.99 -18.31
CA ASN A 68 -0.07 1.18 -19.73
C ASN A 68 -0.98 2.40 -20.00
N GLY A 69 -1.19 3.25 -19.01
CA GLY A 69 -1.99 4.48 -19.13
C GLY A 69 -3.50 4.28 -19.01
N ILE A 70 -3.95 3.05 -18.78
CA ILE A 70 -5.36 2.69 -18.71
C ILE A 70 -5.89 2.82 -17.28
N TYR A 71 -7.06 3.42 -17.09
CA TYR A 71 -7.72 3.52 -15.81
C TYR A 71 -8.59 2.29 -15.50
N ALA A 72 -8.64 1.87 -14.25
CA ALA A 72 -9.52 0.82 -13.74
C ALA A 72 -10.15 1.24 -12.42
N VAL A 73 -11.38 0.80 -12.17
CA VAL A 73 -12.11 1.04 -10.92
C VAL A 73 -12.06 -0.24 -10.09
N ARG A 74 -11.73 -0.15 -8.80
CA ARG A 74 -11.73 -1.28 -7.86
C ARG A 74 -12.59 -0.94 -6.64
N PHE A 75 -13.35 -1.92 -6.18
CA PHE A 75 -14.26 -1.76 -5.05
C PHE A 75 -14.59 -3.10 -4.40
N GLY A 76 -15.06 -3.03 -3.16
CA GLY A 76 -15.41 -4.20 -2.35
C GLY A 76 -14.19 -4.84 -1.67
N ASP A 77 -14.50 -5.50 -0.56
CA ASP A 77 -13.58 -6.17 0.34
C ASP A 77 -14.27 -7.47 0.79
N PHE A 78 -13.99 -8.56 0.07
CA PHE A 78 -14.68 -9.84 0.26
C PHE A 78 -13.71 -10.90 0.75
N GLU A 79 -14.09 -11.64 1.78
CA GLU A 79 -13.26 -12.73 2.31
C GLU A 79 -13.07 -13.84 1.27
N ARG A 80 -14.11 -14.11 0.47
CA ARG A 80 -14.12 -15.18 -0.54
C ARG A 80 -14.35 -14.67 -1.95
N LYS A 81 -13.68 -15.29 -2.92
CA LYS A 81 -13.82 -15.00 -4.35
C LYS A 81 -15.27 -15.16 -4.83
N GLU A 82 -15.99 -16.13 -4.28
CA GLU A 82 -17.38 -16.45 -4.63
C GLU A 82 -18.33 -15.33 -4.20
N GLU A 83 -18.07 -14.71 -3.05
CA GLU A 83 -18.84 -13.57 -2.53
C GLU A 83 -18.63 -12.34 -3.41
N ALA A 84 -17.37 -12.03 -3.75
CA ALA A 84 -17.04 -10.97 -4.69
C ALA A 84 -17.71 -11.20 -6.05
N SER A 85 -17.68 -12.44 -6.55
CA SER A 85 -18.32 -12.82 -7.81
C SER A 85 -19.84 -12.67 -7.76
N ARG A 86 -20.48 -13.03 -6.64
CA ARG A 86 -21.93 -12.89 -6.44
C ARG A 86 -22.33 -11.41 -6.40
N ALA A 87 -21.58 -10.59 -5.67
CA ALA A 87 -21.80 -9.15 -5.61
C ALA A 87 -21.61 -8.48 -6.99
N ALA A 88 -20.56 -8.85 -7.73
CA ALA A 88 -20.34 -8.36 -9.08
C ALA A 88 -21.48 -8.73 -10.04
N ARG A 89 -21.93 -9.99 -10.03
CA ARG A 89 -23.08 -10.44 -10.84
C ARG A 89 -24.35 -9.64 -10.54
N LYS A 90 -24.61 -9.33 -9.26
CA LYS A 90 -25.74 -8.47 -8.88
C LYS A 90 -25.61 -7.08 -9.52
N LEU A 91 -24.46 -6.43 -9.39
CA LEU A 91 -24.22 -5.11 -9.99
C LEU A 91 -24.29 -5.11 -11.52
N VAL A 92 -23.90 -6.21 -12.18
CA VAL A 92 -24.10 -6.39 -13.63
C VAL A 92 -25.59 -6.50 -13.97
N SER A 93 -26.36 -7.31 -13.21
CA SER A 93 -27.82 -7.43 -13.44
C SER A 93 -28.57 -6.12 -13.24
N GLU A 94 -28.10 -5.27 -12.32
CA GLU A 94 -28.62 -3.92 -12.09
C GLU A 94 -28.10 -2.88 -13.12
N ARG A 95 -27.29 -3.30 -14.11
CA ARG A 95 -26.63 -2.43 -15.10
C ARG A 95 -25.81 -1.30 -14.44
N VAL A 96 -25.26 -1.58 -13.26
CA VAL A 96 -24.39 -0.65 -12.54
C VAL A 96 -23.00 -0.67 -13.14
N ILE A 97 -22.45 -1.87 -13.35
CA ILE A 97 -21.11 -2.12 -13.88
C ILE A 97 -21.17 -2.94 -15.18
N GLY A 98 -20.12 -2.86 -15.99
CA GLY A 98 -19.91 -3.69 -17.17
C GLY A 98 -19.06 -4.94 -16.88
N PRO A 99 -18.26 -5.41 -17.86
CA PRO A 99 -17.30 -6.49 -17.65
C PRO A 99 -16.37 -6.23 -16.47
N TYR A 100 -16.12 -7.26 -15.66
CA TYR A 100 -15.35 -7.16 -14.44
C TYR A 100 -14.38 -8.34 -14.28
N PHE A 101 -13.42 -8.15 -13.38
CA PHE A 101 -12.49 -9.17 -12.92
C PHE A 101 -12.49 -9.21 -11.38
N ILE A 102 -12.32 -10.38 -10.79
CA ILE A 102 -12.15 -10.50 -9.33
C ILE A 102 -10.67 -10.48 -9.01
N ALA A 103 -10.21 -9.36 -8.45
CA ALA A 103 -8.85 -9.19 -8.01
C ALA A 103 -8.64 -9.89 -6.66
N ALA A 104 -7.61 -10.73 -6.59
CA ALA A 104 -7.24 -11.44 -5.36
C ALA A 104 -6.71 -10.48 -4.27
N PRO A 105 -6.85 -10.86 -2.99
CA PRO A 105 -6.16 -10.18 -1.89
C PRO A 105 -4.65 -10.28 -2.06
N ARG A 106 -3.91 -9.33 -1.49
CA ARG A 106 -2.45 -9.46 -1.42
C ARG A 106 -2.10 -10.66 -0.53
N PRO A 107 -1.20 -11.56 -0.94
CA PRO A 107 -0.68 -12.59 -0.04
C PRO A 107 0.06 -11.93 1.13
N GLU A 108 -0.32 -12.25 2.36
CA GLU A 108 0.40 -11.79 3.55
C GLU A 108 1.86 -12.27 3.51
N GLY A 109 2.81 -11.35 3.60
CA GLY A 109 4.20 -11.66 3.93
C GLY A 109 5.01 -12.54 2.95
N ARG A 110 4.54 -12.83 1.73
CA ARG A 110 5.38 -13.51 0.73
C ARG A 110 6.02 -12.53 -0.24
N ARG A 111 7.34 -12.42 -0.14
CA ARG A 111 8.21 -12.12 -1.29
C ARG A 111 7.70 -12.95 -2.47
N MET A 112 7.25 -12.31 -3.54
CA MET A 112 6.83 -13.01 -4.74
C MET A 112 8.06 -13.69 -5.35
N GLU A 113 8.30 -14.95 -4.98
CA GLU A 113 9.04 -15.87 -5.84
C GLU A 113 8.19 -16.04 -7.12
N PRO A 114 8.76 -15.82 -8.32
CA PRO A 114 8.03 -16.02 -9.54
C PRO A 114 7.67 -17.50 -9.67
N VAL A 115 6.38 -17.83 -9.63
CA VAL A 115 5.90 -19.14 -10.07
C VAL A 115 6.02 -19.16 -11.60
N LEU A 116 7.16 -19.61 -12.09
CA LEU A 116 7.31 -20.10 -13.46
C LEU A 116 6.54 -21.42 -13.56
N GLU A 117 5.26 -21.34 -13.87
CA GLU A 117 4.53 -22.52 -14.35
C GLU A 117 5.08 -22.84 -15.74
N LYS A 118 5.85 -23.93 -15.83
CA LYS A 118 6.46 -24.39 -17.08
C LYS A 118 5.34 -24.72 -18.08
N ALA A 119 5.27 -23.95 -19.16
CA ALA A 119 4.56 -24.39 -20.36
C ALA A 119 5.18 -25.73 -20.84
N PRO A 120 4.38 -26.68 -21.34
CA PRO A 120 4.92 -27.91 -21.92
C PRO A 120 5.83 -27.55 -23.09
N ALA A 121 7.05 -28.11 -23.07
CA ALA A 121 8.05 -27.87 -24.09
C ALA A 121 7.53 -28.30 -25.48
N PRO A 122 7.61 -27.44 -26.52
CA PRO A 122 7.42 -27.89 -27.88
C PRO A 122 8.55 -28.85 -28.25
N SER A 123 8.21 -30.02 -28.80
CA SER A 123 9.16 -31.02 -29.27
C SER A 123 10.00 -30.45 -30.41
N LEU A 124 11.26 -30.10 -30.13
CA LEU A 124 12.22 -29.69 -31.14
C LEU A 124 12.75 -30.92 -31.88
N ARG A 125 12.60 -30.91 -33.22
CA ARG A 125 13.34 -31.80 -34.11
C ARG A 125 14.85 -31.55 -33.92
N LYS A 126 15.63 -32.62 -33.94
CA LYS A 126 17.09 -32.58 -33.73
C LYS A 126 17.77 -31.67 -34.76
N ALA A 127 18.59 -30.73 -34.29
CA ALA A 127 19.47 -29.91 -35.11
C ALA A 127 20.77 -30.68 -35.49
N PRO A 128 21.44 -30.34 -36.61
CA PRO A 128 22.69 -30.97 -37.05
C PRO A 128 23.90 -30.58 -36.17
N PRO A 129 25.01 -31.35 -36.18
CA PRO A 129 26.12 -31.15 -35.27
C PRO A 129 26.93 -29.87 -35.55
N GLU A 130 27.36 -29.24 -34.47
CA GLU A 130 28.10 -27.97 -34.41
C GLU A 130 29.50 -28.06 -35.04
N ARG A 131 29.90 -27.02 -35.78
CA ARG A 131 31.32 -26.72 -36.05
C ARG A 131 31.87 -25.86 -34.92
N GLN A 132 32.96 -26.31 -34.32
CA GLN A 132 33.71 -25.54 -33.31
C GLN A 132 34.42 -24.36 -33.97
N ALA A 133 33.98 -23.14 -33.65
CA ALA A 133 34.76 -21.93 -33.88
C ALA A 133 35.34 -21.46 -32.53
N LYS A 134 36.67 -21.35 -32.46
CA LYS A 134 37.40 -20.78 -31.32
C LYS A 134 37.00 -19.31 -31.15
N VAL A 135 36.58 -18.92 -29.94
CA VAL A 135 36.35 -17.53 -29.54
C VAL A 135 37.38 -17.16 -28.48
N GLU A 136 38.19 -16.14 -28.75
CA GLU A 136 39.15 -15.55 -27.81
C GLU A 136 38.46 -14.59 -26.80
N PRO A 137 39.02 -14.34 -25.61
CA PRO A 137 38.28 -13.73 -24.52
C PRO A 137 38.26 -12.19 -24.57
N ARG A 138 37.05 -11.63 -24.66
CA ARG A 138 36.72 -10.19 -24.53
C ARG A 138 36.67 -9.78 -23.04
N LYS A 139 37.68 -9.06 -22.55
CA LYS A 139 37.77 -8.62 -21.13
C LYS A 139 37.13 -7.26 -20.81
N GLU A 140 36.46 -6.61 -21.75
CA GLU A 140 36.05 -5.19 -21.59
C GLU A 140 34.53 -4.95 -21.48
N GLN A 141 33.71 -6.02 -21.52
CA GLN A 141 32.24 -5.92 -21.48
C GLN A 141 31.62 -6.19 -20.09
N GLU A 142 32.38 -6.78 -19.16
CA GLU A 142 31.88 -7.22 -17.86
C GLU A 142 31.38 -6.10 -16.93
N PRO A 143 32.01 -4.91 -16.84
CA PRO A 143 31.55 -3.87 -15.91
C PRO A 143 30.18 -3.28 -16.29
N ARG A 144 29.91 -3.10 -17.58
CA ARG A 144 28.65 -2.51 -18.08
C ARG A 144 27.48 -3.49 -17.99
N GLU A 145 27.71 -4.77 -18.23
CA GLU A 145 26.67 -5.80 -18.04
C GLU A 145 26.33 -6.02 -16.58
N GLN A 146 27.31 -5.96 -15.67
CA GLN A 146 27.06 -6.05 -14.23
C GLN A 146 26.31 -4.82 -13.72
N GLU A 147 26.63 -3.62 -14.19
CA GLU A 147 25.90 -2.40 -13.85
C GLU A 147 24.47 -2.42 -14.40
N HIS A 148 24.29 -2.83 -15.67
CA HIS A 148 22.97 -3.00 -16.26
C HIS A 148 22.15 -4.05 -15.51
N ARG A 149 22.73 -5.21 -15.16
CA ARG A 149 22.07 -6.22 -14.32
C ARG A 149 21.74 -5.71 -12.92
N ARG A 150 22.61 -4.93 -12.28
CA ARG A 150 22.34 -4.31 -10.97
C ARG A 150 21.20 -3.31 -11.06
N ARG A 151 21.22 -2.42 -12.06
CA ARG A 151 20.13 -1.47 -12.34
C ARG A 151 18.81 -2.18 -12.66
N GLU A 152 18.87 -3.26 -13.44
CA GLU A 152 17.70 -4.09 -13.71
C GLU A 152 17.19 -4.74 -12.43
N VAL A 153 18.04 -5.35 -11.60
CA VAL A 153 17.68 -6.01 -10.34
C VAL A 153 17.08 -5.01 -9.34
N GLU A 154 17.67 -3.83 -9.19
CA GLU A 154 17.14 -2.77 -8.33
C GLU A 154 15.78 -2.28 -8.87
N ALA A 155 15.68 -2.03 -10.18
CA ALA A 155 14.40 -1.72 -10.82
C ALA A 155 13.37 -2.87 -10.74
N ARG A 156 13.78 -4.14 -10.57
CA ARG A 156 12.85 -5.25 -10.31
C ARG A 156 12.39 -5.28 -8.86
N LYS A 157 13.25 -4.89 -7.92
CA LYS A 157 12.98 -4.84 -6.48
C LYS A 157 11.95 -3.73 -6.17
N ASP A 158 12.10 -2.57 -6.80
CA ASP A 158 11.18 -1.44 -6.69
C ASP A 158 9.78 -1.76 -7.25
N ARG A 159 9.67 -2.64 -8.26
CA ARG A 159 8.38 -3.07 -8.82
C ARG A 159 7.54 -3.96 -7.91
N ASN A 160 8.13 -4.54 -6.87
CA ASN A 160 7.42 -5.32 -5.86
C ASN A 160 7.41 -4.64 -4.48
N ASP A 161 8.07 -3.49 -4.33
CA ASP A 161 8.01 -2.68 -3.12
C ASP A 161 6.73 -1.85 -3.12
N MET A 162 5.84 -2.16 -2.18
CA MET A 162 4.55 -1.49 -2.09
C MET A 162 4.63 -0.07 -1.54
N GLY A 163 5.65 0.22 -0.74
CA GLY A 163 5.94 1.58 -0.31
C GLY A 163 6.29 2.45 -1.52
N PHE A 164 7.19 1.96 -2.37
CA PHE A 164 7.53 2.61 -3.64
C PHE A 164 6.30 2.81 -4.53
N ILE A 165 5.50 1.75 -4.74
CA ILE A 165 4.28 1.85 -5.56
C ILE A 165 3.29 2.87 -4.97
N ALA A 166 3.11 2.90 -3.64
CA ALA A 166 2.25 3.87 -2.98
C ALA A 166 2.75 5.31 -3.18
N ALA A 167 4.07 5.55 -3.04
CA ALA A 167 4.67 6.85 -3.31
C ALA A 167 4.45 7.31 -4.75
N ARG A 168 4.75 6.45 -5.74
CA ARG A 168 4.54 6.79 -7.16
C ARG A 168 3.05 6.97 -7.50
N THR A 169 2.17 6.25 -6.83
CA THR A 169 0.71 6.39 -6.96
C THR A 169 0.26 7.74 -6.40
N ALA A 170 0.76 8.13 -5.24
CA ALA A 170 0.49 9.41 -4.59
C ALA A 170 0.81 10.61 -5.50
N GLU A 171 1.95 10.56 -6.19
CA GLU A 171 2.36 11.61 -7.15
C GLU A 171 1.33 11.82 -8.28
N ARG A 172 0.50 10.83 -8.61
CA ARG A 172 -0.54 10.94 -9.65
C ARG A 172 -1.78 11.72 -9.21
N PHE A 173 -1.92 11.98 -7.92
CA PHE A 173 -3.03 12.77 -7.37
C PHE A 173 -2.72 14.26 -7.30
N VAL A 174 -1.47 14.67 -7.58
CA VAL A 174 -1.07 16.07 -7.60
C VAL A 174 -1.95 16.87 -8.57
N GLY A 175 -2.48 18.01 -8.10
CA GLY A 175 -3.40 18.88 -8.82
C GLY A 175 -4.88 18.62 -8.54
N ILE A 176 -5.24 17.60 -7.76
CA ILE A 176 -6.64 17.42 -7.33
C ILE A 176 -6.97 18.44 -6.23
N PRO A 177 -8.10 19.16 -6.31
CA PRO A 177 -8.47 20.16 -5.31
C PRO A 177 -8.67 19.57 -3.91
N TYR A 178 -8.28 20.33 -2.89
CA TYR A 178 -8.61 19.98 -1.52
C TYR A 178 -10.11 20.17 -1.24
N ARG A 179 -10.71 19.19 -0.56
CA ARG A 179 -12.06 19.32 0.02
C ARG A 179 -12.14 18.68 1.39
N TRP A 180 -12.57 19.45 2.39
CA TRP A 180 -12.78 18.94 3.75
C TRP A 180 -13.80 17.80 3.75
N GLY A 181 -13.44 16.66 4.33
CA GLY A 181 -14.27 15.45 4.33
C GLY A 181 -14.26 14.70 2.99
N GLY A 182 -13.64 15.27 1.96
CA GLY A 182 -13.58 14.69 0.63
C GLY A 182 -12.66 13.47 0.56
N ASP A 183 -13.08 12.49 -0.21
CA ASP A 183 -12.38 11.22 -0.43
C ASP A 183 -12.48 10.77 -1.90
N THR A 184 -12.90 11.67 -2.79
CA THR A 184 -13.03 11.40 -4.23
C THR A 184 -12.21 12.41 -5.02
N VAL A 185 -11.66 11.95 -6.14
CA VAL A 185 -10.91 12.77 -7.09
C VAL A 185 -11.78 13.85 -7.77
N VAL A 186 -13.09 13.62 -7.89
CA VAL A 186 -14.03 14.49 -8.62
C VAL A 186 -14.46 15.65 -7.74
N ASP A 187 -14.81 15.34 -6.49
CA ASP A 187 -15.24 16.33 -5.53
C ASP A 187 -14.08 17.03 -4.84
N GLY A 188 -12.88 16.44 -4.91
CA GLY A 188 -11.70 16.83 -4.15
C GLY A 188 -11.54 16.00 -2.87
N MET A 189 -10.34 16.06 -2.31
CA MET A 189 -9.93 15.20 -1.19
C MET A 189 -9.40 15.99 0.00
N ASP A 190 -9.60 15.49 1.22
CA ASP A 190 -8.82 15.93 2.38
C ASP A 190 -7.56 15.08 2.56
N CYS A 191 -6.69 15.49 3.49
CA CYS A 191 -5.39 14.86 3.69
C CYS A 191 -5.50 13.36 3.96
N SER A 192 -6.36 12.97 4.89
CA SER A 192 -6.55 11.57 5.27
C SER A 192 -7.36 10.75 4.27
N GLY A 193 -8.30 11.37 3.55
CA GLY A 193 -9.08 10.75 2.48
C GLY A 193 -8.20 10.44 1.27
N PHE A 194 -7.32 11.38 0.89
CA PHE A 194 -6.29 11.18 -0.12
C PHE A 194 -5.37 10.00 0.24
N VAL A 195 -4.81 10.02 1.45
CA VAL A 195 -3.89 8.95 1.90
C VAL A 195 -4.59 7.59 1.89
N ARG A 196 -5.82 7.52 2.40
CA ARG A 196 -6.62 6.28 2.38
C ARG A 196 -6.91 5.80 0.95
N ALA A 197 -7.20 6.70 0.02
CA ALA A 197 -7.42 6.34 -1.38
C ALA A 197 -6.18 5.69 -2.01
N VAL A 198 -4.99 6.27 -1.80
CA VAL A 198 -3.72 5.70 -2.30
C VAL A 198 -3.41 4.33 -1.67
N TYR A 199 -3.64 4.20 -0.37
CA TYR A 199 -3.39 2.94 0.33
C TYR A 199 -4.37 1.83 -0.08
N ASN A 200 -5.64 2.16 -0.28
CA ASN A 200 -6.64 1.25 -0.82
C ASN A 200 -6.27 0.77 -2.23
N LEU A 201 -5.76 1.67 -3.07
CA LEU A 201 -5.20 1.34 -4.38
C LEU A 201 -4.04 0.35 -4.29
N CYS A 202 -3.27 0.47 -3.22
CA CYS A 202 -2.19 -0.43 -2.86
C CYS A 202 -2.67 -1.65 -2.05
N GLY A 203 -3.97 -1.93 -2.01
CA GLY A 203 -4.54 -3.13 -1.37
C GLY A 203 -4.59 -3.10 0.15
N VAL A 204 -4.39 -1.96 0.80
CA VAL A 204 -4.38 -1.81 2.26
C VAL A 204 -5.43 -0.81 2.68
N ASN A 205 -6.41 -1.25 3.47
CA ASN A 205 -7.39 -0.37 4.06
C ASN A 205 -6.88 0.18 5.39
N ILE A 206 -6.97 1.49 5.55
CA ILE A 206 -6.51 2.23 6.71
C ILE A 206 -7.65 3.12 7.25
N PRO A 207 -7.58 3.57 8.51
CA PRO A 207 -8.62 4.40 9.11
C PRO A 207 -8.90 5.69 8.33
N ARG A 208 -10.10 6.27 8.49
CA ARG A 208 -10.53 7.45 7.72
C ARG A 208 -9.81 8.73 8.16
N THR A 209 -9.49 8.87 9.44
CA THR A 209 -8.94 10.12 9.98
C THR A 209 -7.42 10.03 10.19
N SER A 210 -6.71 11.14 10.01
CA SER A 210 -5.26 11.21 10.23
C SER A 210 -4.85 10.81 11.65
N ARG A 211 -5.69 11.13 12.64
CA ARG A 211 -5.46 10.79 14.05
C ARG A 211 -5.57 9.28 14.31
N GLU A 212 -6.52 8.59 13.68
CA GLU A 212 -6.60 7.13 13.75
C GLU A 212 -5.48 6.46 12.93
N GLN A 213 -5.14 6.99 11.77
CA GLN A 213 -4.00 6.54 10.97
C GLN A 213 -2.68 6.63 11.78
N PHE A 214 -2.48 7.67 12.60
CA PHE A 214 -1.27 7.73 13.43
C PHE A 214 -1.21 6.65 14.53
N ARG A 215 -2.36 6.20 15.03
CA ARG A 215 -2.44 5.20 16.10
C ARG A 215 -2.17 3.77 15.64
N VAL A 216 -2.15 3.53 14.34
CA VAL A 216 -1.93 2.21 13.76
C VAL A 216 -0.68 2.20 12.89
N GLY A 217 -0.16 1.00 12.64
CA GLY A 217 1.07 0.82 11.86
C GLY A 217 2.32 0.93 12.72
N ASP A 218 3.44 0.60 12.11
CA ASP A 218 4.73 0.53 12.80
C ASP A 218 5.36 1.91 12.83
N ALA A 219 5.84 2.35 14.01
CA ALA A 219 6.52 3.62 14.14
C ALA A 219 7.83 3.63 13.35
N VAL A 220 8.14 4.74 12.69
CA VAL A 220 9.35 4.91 11.88
C VAL A 220 10.10 6.17 12.30
N GLY A 221 11.41 6.06 12.52
CA GLY A 221 12.29 7.21 12.74
C GLY A 221 12.36 8.11 11.51
N LYS A 222 12.55 9.41 11.70
CA LYS A 222 12.60 10.39 10.60
C LYS A 222 13.73 10.07 9.60
N ASP A 223 14.84 9.56 10.11
CA ASP A 223 16.03 9.11 9.37
C ASP A 223 15.86 7.73 8.70
N GLU A 224 14.80 7.00 9.05
CA GLU A 224 14.47 5.67 8.50
C GLU A 224 13.33 5.71 7.48
N LEU A 225 12.89 6.92 7.09
CA LEU A 225 11.80 7.13 6.15
C LEU A 225 12.10 6.50 4.79
N LYS A 226 11.11 5.75 4.30
CA LYS A 226 11.11 5.12 2.97
C LYS A 226 9.87 5.54 2.21
N ASP A 227 9.95 5.42 0.88
CA ASP A 227 8.82 5.67 0.00
C ASP A 227 7.57 4.94 0.51
N GLY A 228 6.45 5.66 0.54
CA GLY A 228 5.17 5.15 0.98
C GLY A 228 4.89 5.35 2.46
N ASP A 229 5.90 5.56 3.32
CA ASP A 229 5.65 5.84 4.74
C ASP A 229 4.74 7.07 4.92
N LEU A 230 3.86 7.01 5.91
CA LEU A 230 3.00 8.14 6.24
C LEU A 230 3.71 9.06 7.21
N VAL A 231 3.74 10.35 6.87
CA VAL A 231 4.30 11.41 7.72
C VAL A 231 3.18 12.26 8.30
N PHE A 232 3.24 12.49 9.61
CA PHE A 232 2.17 13.10 10.37
C PHE A 232 2.61 14.40 11.00
N PHE A 233 1.68 15.37 11.00
CA PHE A 233 1.93 16.70 11.52
C PHE A 233 0.83 17.13 12.48
N GLY A 234 1.22 17.89 13.51
CA GLY A 234 0.33 18.27 14.60
C GLY A 234 1.04 19.09 15.68
N ALA A 235 0.39 19.24 16.84
CA ALA A 235 1.02 19.82 18.03
C ALA A 235 1.70 18.75 18.90
N SER A 236 1.20 17.52 18.87
CA SER A 236 1.71 16.35 19.59
C SER A 236 1.09 15.08 19.00
N GLU A 237 1.48 13.91 19.51
CA GLU A 237 0.94 12.60 19.11
C GLU A 237 -0.59 12.49 19.29
N ASP A 238 -1.16 13.15 20.30
CA ASP A 238 -2.61 13.19 20.52
C ASP A 238 -3.33 14.25 19.66
N GLN A 239 -2.56 15.19 19.11
CA GLN A 239 -3.06 16.37 18.40
C GLN A 239 -2.59 16.39 16.94
N ILE A 240 -2.67 15.23 16.26
CA ILE A 240 -2.48 15.14 14.81
C ILE A 240 -3.55 15.94 14.07
N THR A 241 -3.11 16.79 13.15
CA THR A 241 -3.97 17.63 12.32
C THR A 241 -3.79 17.36 10.82
N HIS A 242 -2.68 16.75 10.41
CA HIS A 242 -2.36 16.59 8.99
C HIS A 242 -1.52 15.33 8.73
N VAL A 243 -1.61 14.80 7.51
CA VAL A 243 -0.91 13.59 7.06
C VAL A 243 -0.54 13.70 5.59
N GLY A 244 0.54 13.04 5.18
CA GLY A 244 0.91 12.85 3.78
C GLY A 244 1.75 11.58 3.56
N ILE A 245 2.04 11.28 2.29
CA ILE A 245 2.78 10.09 1.87
C ILE A 245 4.19 10.51 1.49
N PHE A 246 5.20 9.94 2.14
CA PHE A 246 6.61 10.17 1.81
C PHE A 246 6.95 9.63 0.42
N VAL A 247 7.68 10.42 -0.36
CA VAL A 247 8.06 10.10 -1.76
C VAL A 247 9.56 10.26 -2.02
N GLY A 248 10.35 10.20 -0.94
CA GLY A 248 11.80 10.19 -0.99
C GLY A 248 12.42 11.58 -0.96
N GLY A 249 13.68 11.64 -0.50
CA GLY A 249 14.47 12.88 -0.49
C GLY A 249 13.89 14.00 0.37
N GLY A 250 13.31 13.66 1.54
CA GLY A 250 12.70 14.64 2.44
C GLY A 250 11.35 15.18 1.97
N ARG A 251 10.78 14.65 0.87
CA ARG A 251 9.54 15.13 0.26
C ARG A 251 8.36 14.21 0.53
N PHE A 252 7.17 14.80 0.51
CA PHE A 252 5.91 14.07 0.68
C PHE A 252 4.79 14.70 -0.15
N VAL A 253 3.81 13.89 -0.56
CA VAL A 253 2.59 14.33 -1.23
C VAL A 253 1.47 14.44 -0.21
N HIS A 254 0.66 15.49 -0.28
CA HIS A 254 -0.45 15.72 0.65
C HIS A 254 -1.54 16.60 0.03
N ALA A 255 -2.75 16.51 0.59
CA ALA A 255 -3.84 17.45 0.34
C ALA A 255 -3.83 18.54 1.44
N PRO A 256 -3.31 19.76 1.19
CA PRO A 256 -2.91 20.71 2.24
C PRO A 256 -4.08 21.33 3.02
N LYS A 257 -4.96 22.05 2.34
CA LYS A 257 -6.04 22.87 2.94
C LYS A 257 -6.96 23.40 1.85
N ARG A 258 -8.11 23.95 2.26
CA ARG A 258 -9.08 24.59 1.35
C ARG A 258 -8.43 25.70 0.51
N GLY A 259 -8.77 25.73 -0.78
CA GLY A 259 -8.28 26.72 -1.73
C GLY A 259 -6.91 26.38 -2.33
N ASP A 260 -6.49 25.13 -2.19
CA ASP A 260 -5.18 24.64 -2.62
C ASP A 260 -5.36 23.18 -3.08
N ASP A 261 -4.40 22.68 -3.84
CA ASP A 261 -4.47 21.37 -4.49
C ASP A 261 -3.51 20.38 -3.83
N ILE A 262 -3.73 19.08 -4.05
CA ILE A 262 -2.76 18.06 -3.70
C ILE A 262 -1.43 18.39 -4.36
N LYS A 263 -0.35 18.40 -3.57
CA LYS A 263 0.97 18.80 -4.05
C LYS A 263 2.09 18.12 -3.28
N VAL A 264 3.31 18.32 -3.78
CA VAL A 264 4.54 17.89 -3.12
C VAL A 264 5.03 19.01 -2.20
N SER A 265 5.48 18.66 -1.01
CA SER A 265 6.15 19.56 -0.06
C SER A 265 7.34 18.87 0.59
N THR A 266 8.21 19.65 1.24
CA THR A 266 9.39 19.16 1.96
C THR A 266 9.11 19.14 3.46
N ILE A 267 9.52 18.07 4.15
CA ILE A 267 9.32 17.91 5.61
C ILE A 267 10.19 18.90 6.38
N ASP A 268 11.38 19.21 5.87
CA ASP A 268 12.38 20.01 6.56
C ASP A 268 12.21 21.52 6.40
N GLU A 269 11.07 21.97 5.86
CA GLU A 269 10.83 23.38 5.57
C GLU A 269 9.61 23.96 6.29
N GLY A 270 9.77 25.20 6.76
CA GLY A 270 8.68 26.09 7.18
C GLY A 270 7.75 25.50 8.23
N TYR A 271 6.47 25.35 7.87
CA TYR A 271 5.44 24.82 8.75
C TYR A 271 5.66 23.34 9.08
N PHE A 272 6.07 22.54 8.09
CA PHE A 272 6.18 21.08 8.25
C PHE A 272 7.32 20.68 9.16
N GLN A 273 8.44 21.39 9.11
CA GLN A 273 9.57 21.15 10.01
C GLN A 273 9.16 21.31 11.48
N LYS A 274 8.39 22.36 11.78
CA LYS A 274 7.96 22.71 13.15
C LYS A 274 6.83 21.83 13.67
N ARG A 275 6.12 21.15 12.77
CA ARG A 275 4.89 20.42 13.09
C ARG A 275 5.03 18.92 12.88
N PHE A 276 6.18 18.43 12.44
CA PHE A 276 6.42 17.00 12.28
C PHE A 276 6.31 16.32 13.65
N VAL A 277 5.39 15.36 13.75
CA VAL A 277 5.15 14.60 14.99
C VAL A 277 5.79 13.22 14.89
N GLY A 278 5.67 12.55 13.74
CA GLY A 278 6.24 11.23 13.54
C GLY A 278 5.81 10.60 12.23
N ALA A 279 6.21 9.35 12.03
CA ALA A 279 5.89 8.59 10.84
C ALA A 279 5.41 7.17 11.16
N LYS A 280 4.64 6.59 10.23
CA LYS A 280 4.10 5.22 10.33
C LYS A 280 4.29 4.45 9.03
N ARG A 281 4.66 3.18 9.14
CA ARG A 281 4.76 2.21 8.05
C ARG A 281 3.66 1.16 8.12
N TYR A 282 3.18 0.77 6.95
CA TYR A 282 1.97 -0.03 6.78
C TYR A 282 2.16 -1.24 5.84
N PHE A 283 3.32 -1.33 5.17
CA PHE A 283 3.73 -2.44 4.31
C PHE A 283 4.85 -3.25 4.96
#